data_AF-A0A6J0MW74-F1
#
_entry.id   AF-A0A6J0MW74-F1
#
_cell.length_a   1.000
_cell.length_b   1.000
_cell.length_c   1.000
_cell.angle_alpha   90.00
_cell.angle_beta   90.00
_cell.angle_gamma   90.00
#
_symmetry.space_group_name_H-M   'P 1'
#
loop_
_entity.id
_entity.type
_entity.pdbx_description
1 polymer ?
#
loop_
_entity_poly.entity_id
_entity_poly.type
_entity_poly.pdbx_seq_one_letter_code
_entity_poly.pdbx_strand_id
1 'polypeptide(L)'
;MAMYSSVVGGITTDPAAMVLPLDDHMVHRGHGVFDTAMIINGHLYELDQHLDRILRSASMSKIPLPFDRETIRRILIQTASVSGCRYGSLRYWLSAGPGDFALSPSQCPKPSLYAIVYQKDFNVDRIGVKVVTSSVPIKPPEFATVKSVNYLPNALSQMEAEAKGAFAGIWVDSDGFIAEGPNMNVAFVVNGGKELVMPRFDNVLSGCTAKRTITLAEQLVRKGMLKSVRVMDMTVEDGKNADEMMLLGSGVLVKPVIQWDEEVIADGKEGHITNALLDLLLEDMSSGPPSVRVLVPY
;
A
#
# COMPACT_ATOMS: atom_id res chain seq x y z
N MET A 1 4.38 -19.98 7.38
CA MET A 1 5.19 -18.75 7.24
C MET A 1 6.51 -19.13 6.59
N ALA A 2 7.06 -18.31 5.71
CA ALA A 2 8.38 -18.53 5.11
C ALA A 2 9.08 -17.20 4.88
N MET A 3 10.41 -17.17 4.98
CA MET A 3 11.22 -15.99 4.69
C MET A 3 12.37 -16.33 3.76
N TYR A 4 12.55 -15.52 2.72
CA TYR A 4 13.76 -15.50 1.89
C TYR A 4 14.73 -14.42 2.39
N SER A 5 16.02 -14.75 2.37
CA SER A 5 17.12 -13.80 2.60
C SER A 5 18.22 -14.02 1.57
N SER A 6 18.56 -12.99 0.80
CA SER A 6 19.71 -13.07 -0.12
C SER A 6 21.05 -13.10 0.61
N VAL A 7 21.11 -12.65 1.86
CA VAL A 7 22.32 -12.69 2.68
C VAL A 7 22.66 -14.13 3.07
N VAL A 8 21.64 -14.91 3.46
CA VAL A 8 21.78 -16.34 3.76
C VAL A 8 21.76 -17.19 2.48
N GLY A 9 21.14 -16.68 1.42
CA GLY A 9 21.06 -17.34 0.11
C GLY A 9 19.95 -18.39 0.00
N GLY A 10 18.86 -18.24 0.75
CA GLY A 10 17.81 -19.28 0.78
C GLY A 10 16.50 -18.86 1.45
N ILE A 11 15.56 -19.81 1.47
CA ILE A 11 14.25 -19.71 2.13
C ILE A 11 14.29 -20.53 3.42
N THR A 12 13.81 -19.97 4.53
CA THR A 12 13.60 -20.68 5.79
C THR A 12 12.14 -20.64 6.21
N THR A 13 11.69 -21.69 6.88
CA THR A 13 10.40 -21.76 7.59
C THR A 13 10.56 -21.70 9.10
N ASP A 14 11.79 -21.73 9.61
CA ASP A 14 12.11 -21.59 11.04
C ASP A 14 12.07 -20.11 11.45
N PRO A 15 11.11 -19.68 12.29
CA PRO A 15 11.02 -18.29 12.75
C PRO A 15 12.28 -17.78 13.45
N ALA A 16 13.05 -18.63 14.10
CA ALA A 16 14.30 -18.22 14.77
C ALA A 16 15.39 -17.79 13.78
N ALA A 17 15.33 -18.30 12.54
CA ALA A 17 16.21 -17.92 11.45
C ALA A 17 15.70 -16.74 10.61
N MET A 18 14.50 -16.22 10.91
CA MET A 18 13.91 -15.06 10.21
C MET A 18 14.46 -13.75 10.76
N VAL A 19 15.75 -13.53 10.56
CA VAL A 19 16.50 -12.39 11.10
C VAL A 19 17.09 -11.50 10.00
N LEU A 20 17.31 -10.24 10.33
CA LEU A 20 18.05 -9.29 9.51
C LEU A 20 19.41 -9.00 10.15
N PRO A 21 20.49 -8.84 9.36
CA PRO A 21 21.77 -8.38 9.88
C PRO A 21 21.63 -6.99 10.50
N LEU A 22 22.21 -6.79 11.70
CA LEU A 22 22.13 -5.50 12.40
C LEU A 22 22.87 -4.38 11.64
N ASP A 23 23.92 -4.74 10.92
CA ASP A 23 24.77 -3.89 10.08
C ASP A 23 24.18 -3.65 8.68
N ASP A 24 22.97 -4.16 8.40
CA ASP A 24 22.24 -3.81 7.19
C ASP A 24 21.74 -2.36 7.29
N HIS A 25 22.11 -1.52 6.31
CA HIS A 25 21.78 -0.08 6.30
C HIS A 25 20.27 0.20 6.34
N MET A 26 19.43 -0.73 5.91
CA MET A 26 17.98 -0.59 6.08
C MET A 26 17.58 -0.55 7.57
N VAL A 27 18.27 -1.29 8.43
CA VAL A 27 17.95 -1.42 9.86
C VAL A 27 18.36 -0.18 10.65
N HIS A 28 19.57 0.33 10.44
CA HIS A 28 20.12 1.42 11.26
C HIS A 28 20.16 2.79 10.56
N ARG A 29 19.85 2.87 9.26
CA ARG A 29 19.73 4.15 8.51
C ARG A 29 18.40 4.32 7.79
N GLY A 30 17.59 3.27 7.68
CA GLY A 30 16.39 3.30 6.84
C GLY A 30 16.69 3.34 5.34
N HIS A 31 17.89 2.94 4.89
CA HIS A 31 18.25 2.88 3.47
C HIS A 31 17.71 1.60 2.81
N GLY A 32 16.38 1.53 2.73
CA GLY A 32 15.66 0.41 2.13
C GLY A 32 14.28 0.79 1.63
N VAL A 33 13.76 -0.03 0.72
CA VAL A 33 12.41 0.09 0.18
C VAL A 33 11.67 -1.24 0.32
N PHE A 34 10.35 -1.19 0.32
CA PHE A 34 9.53 -2.39 0.47
C PHE A 34 8.25 -2.33 -0.34
N ASP A 35 7.66 -3.48 -0.58
CA ASP A 35 6.31 -3.58 -1.11
C ASP A 35 5.57 -4.79 -0.54
N THR A 36 4.29 -4.92 -0.85
CA THR A 36 3.42 -5.95 -0.31
C THR A 36 2.37 -6.34 -1.34
N ALA A 37 2.34 -7.63 -1.69
CA ALA A 37 1.30 -8.24 -2.51
C ALA A 37 0.45 -9.19 -1.66
N MET A 38 -0.87 -9.18 -1.88
CA MET A 38 -1.78 -10.07 -1.15
C MET A 38 -1.81 -11.45 -1.80
N ILE A 39 -1.93 -12.50 -0.99
CA ILE A 39 -2.17 -13.87 -1.44
C ILE A 39 -3.63 -14.21 -1.18
N ILE A 40 -4.39 -14.51 -2.23
CA ILE A 40 -5.81 -14.87 -2.14
C ILE A 40 -6.07 -16.06 -3.06
N ASN A 41 -6.71 -17.11 -2.53
CA ASN A 41 -6.99 -18.35 -3.26
C ASN A 41 -5.73 -18.91 -3.96
N GLY A 42 -4.57 -18.80 -3.31
CA GLY A 42 -3.32 -19.27 -3.89
C GLY A 42 -2.73 -18.43 -5.03
N HIS A 43 -3.20 -17.20 -5.22
CA HIS A 43 -2.70 -16.27 -6.22
C HIS A 43 -2.13 -15.02 -5.56
N LEU A 44 -1.01 -14.52 -6.07
CA LEU A 44 -0.47 -13.21 -5.72
C LEU A 44 -1.18 -12.14 -6.56
N TYR A 45 -1.91 -11.25 -5.89
CA TYR A 45 -2.65 -10.18 -6.54
C TYR A 45 -1.74 -8.99 -6.88
N GLU A 46 -1.83 -8.52 -8.12
CA GLU A 46 -1.05 -7.41 -8.70
C GLU A 46 0.47 -7.50 -8.48
N LEU A 47 1.04 -8.72 -8.40
CA LEU A 47 2.46 -8.93 -8.10
C LEU A 47 3.38 -8.13 -9.03
N ASP A 48 3.09 -8.16 -10.33
CA ASP A 48 3.90 -7.49 -11.33
C ASP A 48 3.83 -5.95 -11.18
N GLN A 49 2.68 -5.39 -10.82
CA GLN A 49 2.50 -3.96 -10.55
C GLN A 49 3.21 -3.53 -9.26
N HIS A 50 3.14 -4.36 -8.21
CA HIS A 50 3.90 -4.16 -6.98
C HIS A 50 5.41 -4.28 -7.19
N LEU A 51 5.85 -5.18 -8.09
CA LEU A 51 7.25 -5.32 -8.47
C LEU A 51 7.75 -4.08 -9.22
N ASP A 52 6.99 -3.58 -10.19
CA ASP A 52 7.36 -2.36 -10.92
C ASP A 52 7.48 -1.16 -9.98
N ARG A 53 6.63 -1.07 -8.94
CA ARG A 53 6.69 -0.02 -7.92
C ARG A 53 7.91 -0.13 -7.01
N ILE A 54 8.26 -1.33 -6.52
CA ILE A 54 9.46 -1.47 -5.68
C ILE A 54 10.72 -1.13 -6.46
N LEU A 55 10.79 -1.51 -7.75
CA LEU A 55 11.96 -1.25 -8.60
C LEU A 55 12.12 0.25 -8.87
N ARG A 56 11.02 0.96 -9.10
CA ARG A 56 11.04 2.43 -9.15
C ARG A 56 11.50 3.04 -7.82
N SER A 57 10.98 2.55 -6.70
CA SER A 57 11.35 3.01 -5.36
C SER A 57 12.85 2.80 -5.08
N ALA A 58 13.39 1.64 -5.47
CA ALA A 58 14.81 1.32 -5.35
C ALA A 58 15.68 2.26 -6.20
N SER A 59 15.27 2.51 -7.45
CA SER A 59 15.94 3.46 -8.34
C SER A 59 15.99 4.88 -7.75
N MET A 60 14.85 5.39 -7.26
CA MET A 60 14.77 6.70 -6.61
C MET A 60 15.60 6.78 -5.33
N SER A 61 15.72 5.66 -4.62
CA SER A 61 16.51 5.51 -3.39
C SER A 61 17.99 5.19 -3.65
N LYS A 62 18.43 5.13 -4.92
CA LYS A 62 19.79 4.75 -5.32
C LYS A 62 20.24 3.39 -4.76
N ILE A 63 19.32 2.44 -4.65
CA ILE A 63 19.61 1.06 -4.23
C ILE A 63 19.80 0.22 -5.50
N PRO A 64 21.01 -0.32 -5.77
CA PRO A 64 21.22 -1.25 -6.87
C PRO A 64 20.42 -2.54 -6.64
N LEU A 65 20.06 -3.22 -7.71
CA LEU A 65 19.28 -4.45 -7.60
C LEU A 65 20.22 -5.65 -7.37
N PRO A 66 19.95 -6.52 -6.37
CA PRO A 66 20.73 -7.74 -6.16
C PRO A 66 20.50 -8.78 -7.25
N PHE A 67 19.35 -8.71 -7.92
CA PHE A 67 18.95 -9.61 -8.99
C PHE A 67 18.14 -8.84 -10.04
N ASP A 68 18.03 -9.39 -11.24
CA ASP A 68 17.11 -8.88 -12.27
C ASP A 68 15.64 -9.05 -11.86
N ARG A 69 14.73 -8.31 -12.52
CA ARG A 69 13.28 -8.32 -12.25
C ARG A 69 12.69 -9.72 -12.23
N GLU A 70 13.03 -10.57 -13.21
CA GLU A 70 12.46 -11.91 -13.34
C GLU A 70 12.97 -12.86 -12.26
N THR A 71 14.24 -12.72 -11.87
CA THR A 71 14.79 -13.46 -10.73
C THR A 71 14.14 -13.04 -9.42
N ILE A 72 13.93 -11.74 -9.17
CA ILE A 72 13.20 -11.27 -7.98
C ILE A 72 11.78 -11.87 -7.98
N ARG A 73 11.05 -11.75 -9.09
CA ARG A 73 9.71 -12.30 -9.25
C ARG A 73 9.65 -13.79 -8.94
N ARG A 74 10.58 -14.58 -9.47
CA ARG A 74 10.68 -16.02 -9.22
C ARG A 74 10.92 -16.34 -7.74
N ILE A 75 11.85 -15.64 -7.10
CA ILE A 75 12.14 -15.79 -5.66
C ILE A 75 10.89 -15.52 -4.81
N LEU A 76 10.16 -14.44 -5.13
CA LEU A 76 8.93 -14.08 -4.43
C LEU A 76 7.85 -15.15 -4.55
N ILE A 77 7.63 -15.70 -5.75
CA ILE A 77 6.69 -16.79 -6.00
C ILE A 77 7.13 -18.07 -5.28
N GLN A 78 8.42 -18.41 -5.32
CA GLN A 78 8.96 -19.57 -4.60
C GLN A 78 8.79 -19.44 -3.09
N THR A 79 9.01 -18.25 -2.53
CA THR A 79 8.80 -17.98 -1.11
C THR A 79 7.33 -18.18 -0.72
N ALA A 80 6.40 -17.70 -1.55
CA ALA A 80 4.97 -17.95 -1.38
C ALA A 80 4.61 -19.44 -1.48
N SER A 81 5.18 -20.16 -2.44
CA SER A 81 4.99 -21.61 -2.63
C SER A 81 5.44 -22.40 -1.39
N VAL A 82 6.69 -22.21 -0.95
CA VAL A 82 7.27 -22.89 0.24
C VAL A 82 6.46 -22.61 1.51
N SER A 83 5.86 -21.43 1.62
CA SER A 83 5.06 -21.08 2.80
C SER A 83 3.76 -21.89 2.93
N GLY A 84 3.26 -22.48 1.84
CA GLY A 84 1.94 -23.11 1.75
C GLY A 84 0.75 -22.15 1.90
N CYS A 85 0.98 -20.87 2.15
CA CYS A 85 -0.04 -19.88 2.49
C CYS A 85 -0.96 -19.62 1.29
N ARG A 86 -2.27 -19.87 1.42
CA ARG A 86 -3.29 -19.58 0.39
C ARG A 86 -4.05 -18.27 0.61
N TYR A 87 -4.01 -17.76 1.84
CA TYR A 87 -4.60 -16.51 2.26
C TYR A 87 -3.62 -15.79 3.19
N GLY A 88 -3.00 -14.73 2.68
CA GLY A 88 -2.12 -13.93 3.50
C GLY A 88 -1.46 -12.82 2.73
N SER A 89 -0.22 -12.53 3.11
CA SER A 89 0.53 -11.41 2.56
C SER A 89 1.95 -11.85 2.26
N LEU A 90 2.44 -11.50 1.08
CA LEU A 90 3.85 -11.50 0.72
C LEU A 90 4.36 -10.07 0.87
N ARG A 91 5.28 -9.83 1.81
CA ARG A 91 5.97 -8.55 1.98
C ARG A 91 7.45 -8.73 1.70
N TYR A 92 8.06 -7.77 1.02
CA TYR A 92 9.45 -7.90 0.59
C TYR A 92 10.16 -6.55 0.54
N TRP A 93 11.48 -6.59 0.68
CA TRP A 93 12.35 -5.44 0.85
C TRP A 93 13.56 -5.52 -0.06
N LEU A 94 13.99 -4.37 -0.56
CA LEU A 94 15.31 -4.15 -1.14
C LEU A 94 16.09 -3.20 -0.22
N SER A 95 17.26 -3.63 0.22
CA SER A 95 18.16 -2.85 1.06
C SER A 95 19.47 -2.53 0.34
N ALA A 96 20.11 -1.42 0.70
CA ALA A 96 21.52 -1.15 0.39
C ALA A 96 22.47 -2.27 0.87
N GLY A 97 22.07 -3.03 1.90
CA GLY A 97 22.73 -4.24 2.39
C GLY A 97 23.59 -4.04 3.65
N PRO A 98 24.21 -5.12 4.16
CA PRO A 98 25.17 -5.09 5.26
C PRO A 98 26.40 -4.25 4.90
N GLY A 99 26.97 -3.52 5.87
CA GLY A 99 28.16 -2.71 5.66
C GLY A 99 28.76 -2.21 6.97
N ASP A 100 29.47 -1.08 6.91
CA ASP A 100 29.86 -0.36 8.13
C ASP A 100 28.69 0.47 8.67
N PHE A 101 28.87 1.10 9.83
CA PHE A 101 27.88 1.99 10.41
C PHE A 101 28.01 3.45 9.93
N ALA A 102 28.61 3.72 8.77
CA ALA A 102 28.64 5.07 8.22
C ALA A 102 27.25 5.49 7.69
N LEU A 103 27.14 6.73 7.21
CA LEU A 103 25.94 7.18 6.49
C LEU A 103 25.96 6.75 5.02
N SER A 104 27.15 6.71 4.41
CA SER A 104 27.32 6.34 3.01
C SER A 104 27.22 4.83 2.84
N PRO A 105 26.48 4.32 1.84
CA PRO A 105 26.42 2.90 1.53
C PRO A 105 27.68 2.42 0.77
N SER A 106 28.72 3.25 0.63
CA SER A 106 29.93 2.90 -0.14
C SER A 106 30.71 1.70 0.42
N GLN A 107 30.49 1.36 1.70
CA GLN A 107 31.04 0.15 2.33
C GLN A 107 30.03 -1.01 2.40
N CYS A 108 28.85 -0.89 1.76
CA CYS A 108 27.95 -2.01 1.54
C CYS A 108 28.40 -2.75 0.28
N PRO A 109 28.96 -3.98 0.37
CA PRO A 109 29.51 -4.65 -0.79
C PRO A 109 28.44 -5.10 -1.78
N LYS A 110 27.22 -5.41 -1.30
CA LYS A 110 26.09 -5.87 -2.12
C LYS A 110 24.74 -5.46 -1.51
N PRO A 111 23.76 -5.06 -2.33
CA PRO A 111 22.38 -4.88 -1.89
C PRO A 111 21.75 -6.21 -1.49
N SER A 112 20.66 -6.15 -0.73
CA SER A 112 19.96 -7.35 -0.23
C SER A 112 18.48 -7.36 -0.60
N LEU A 113 17.96 -8.56 -0.87
CA LEU A 113 16.54 -8.86 -1.05
C LEU A 113 16.07 -9.73 0.12
N TYR A 114 15.02 -9.28 0.79
CA TYR A 114 14.32 -10.03 1.82
C TYR A 114 12.85 -10.19 1.43
N ALA A 115 12.25 -11.33 1.75
CA ALA A 115 10.81 -11.52 1.56
C ALA A 115 10.25 -12.37 2.69
N ILE A 116 9.05 -12.06 3.17
CA ILE A 116 8.34 -12.85 4.16
C ILE A 116 6.90 -13.09 3.71
N VAL A 117 6.43 -14.31 3.94
CA VAL A 117 5.05 -14.71 3.70
C VAL A 117 4.44 -15.15 5.01
N TYR A 118 3.38 -14.47 5.41
CA TYR A 118 2.63 -14.75 6.63
C TYR A 118 1.14 -14.86 6.33
N GLN A 119 0.46 -15.71 7.10
CA GLN A 119 -0.98 -15.83 7.03
C GLN A 119 -1.63 -14.56 7.58
N LYS A 120 -2.69 -14.11 6.93
CA LYS A 120 -3.51 -13.01 7.39
C LYS A 120 -4.95 -13.34 7.06
N ASP A 121 -5.81 -13.26 8.07
CA ASP A 121 -7.24 -13.42 7.85
C ASP A 121 -7.78 -12.17 7.13
N PHE A 122 -8.49 -12.40 6.04
CA PHE A 122 -9.17 -11.36 5.29
C PHE A 122 -10.61 -11.26 5.78
N ASN A 123 -10.80 -10.65 6.95
CA ASN A 123 -12.15 -10.23 7.33
C ASN A 123 -12.43 -8.88 6.69
N VAL A 124 -13.12 -8.91 5.56
CA VAL A 124 -13.52 -7.71 4.83
C VAL A 124 -14.91 -7.33 5.31
N ASP A 125 -14.96 -6.44 6.28
CA ASP A 125 -16.21 -5.82 6.71
C ASP A 125 -16.48 -4.52 5.93
N ARG A 126 -17.73 -4.06 5.97
CA ARG A 126 -18.18 -2.81 5.36
C ARG A 126 -18.41 -1.71 6.37
N ILE A 127 -17.92 -1.86 7.60
CA ILE A 127 -18.19 -0.92 8.68
C ILE A 127 -17.45 0.37 8.39
N GLY A 128 -18.20 1.47 8.36
CA GLY A 128 -17.68 2.82 8.20
C GLY A 128 -16.77 3.21 9.36
N VAL A 129 -15.71 3.96 9.05
CA VAL A 129 -14.74 4.42 10.06
C VAL A 129 -14.68 5.94 10.18
N LYS A 130 -14.22 6.41 11.35
CA LYS A 130 -13.78 7.78 11.55
C LYS A 130 -12.32 7.95 11.13
N VAL A 131 -11.99 9.05 10.49
CA VAL A 131 -10.61 9.50 10.25
C VAL A 131 -10.40 10.88 10.88
N VAL A 132 -9.14 11.27 11.05
CA VAL A 132 -8.77 12.59 11.59
C VAL A 132 -7.70 13.23 10.75
N THR A 133 -7.64 14.55 10.72
CA THR A 133 -6.51 15.28 10.14
C THR A 133 -5.28 15.07 11.02
N SER A 134 -4.19 14.60 10.42
CA SER A 134 -2.93 14.32 11.11
C SER A 134 -2.18 15.61 11.38
N SER A 135 -1.72 15.81 12.62
CA SER A 135 -0.79 16.91 12.97
C SER A 135 0.67 16.54 12.72
N VAL A 136 0.98 15.24 12.57
CA VAL A 136 2.29 14.77 12.13
C VAL A 136 2.54 15.27 10.71
N PRO A 137 3.67 15.93 10.40
CA PRO A 137 3.96 16.42 9.06
C PRO A 137 4.01 15.30 8.02
N ILE A 138 3.48 15.57 6.84
CA ILE A 138 3.66 14.70 5.68
C ILE A 138 5.15 14.63 5.29
N LYS A 139 5.55 13.53 4.66
CA LYS A 139 6.88 13.43 4.04
C LYS A 139 6.95 14.40 2.85
N PRO A 140 8.13 15.00 2.57
CA PRO A 140 8.33 15.72 1.32
C PRO A 140 8.00 14.84 0.11
N PRO A 141 7.53 15.41 -1.01
CA PRO A 141 7.04 14.66 -2.17
C PRO A 141 8.00 13.56 -2.68
N GLU A 142 9.31 13.83 -2.70
CA GLU A 142 10.33 12.85 -3.14
C GLU A 142 10.36 11.61 -2.26
N PHE A 143 10.04 11.73 -0.96
CA PHE A 143 9.98 10.62 -0.02
C PHE A 143 8.57 10.02 0.10
N ALA A 144 7.52 10.80 -0.13
CA ALA A 144 6.13 10.34 -0.11
C ALA A 144 5.83 9.38 -1.27
N THR A 145 6.37 9.66 -2.46
CA THR A 145 6.18 8.85 -3.66
C THR A 145 7.01 7.54 -3.67
N VAL A 146 7.96 7.39 -2.74
CA VAL A 146 8.82 6.22 -2.56
C VAL A 146 8.31 5.36 -1.41
N LYS A 147 8.05 4.07 -1.66
CA LYS A 147 7.68 3.12 -0.60
C LYS A 147 8.92 2.66 0.18
N SER A 148 9.54 3.58 0.93
CA SER A 148 10.74 3.33 1.74
C SER A 148 10.40 2.74 3.12
N VAL A 149 11.41 2.25 3.85
CA VAL A 149 11.23 1.81 5.24
C VAL A 149 11.20 2.96 6.26
N ASN A 150 11.34 4.21 5.83
CA ASN A 150 11.25 5.40 6.68
C ASN A 150 9.78 5.70 7.02
N TYR A 151 9.22 4.88 7.92
CA TYR A 151 7.80 4.85 8.28
C TYR A 151 7.48 5.48 9.64
N LEU A 152 8.45 6.15 10.29
CA LEU A 152 8.20 6.84 11.54
C LEU A 152 7.05 7.87 11.44
N PRO A 153 6.96 8.74 10.41
CA PRO A 153 5.80 9.62 10.26
C PRO A 153 4.47 8.86 10.15
N ASN A 154 4.45 7.74 9.43
CA ASN A 154 3.28 6.88 9.27
C ASN A 154 2.85 6.27 10.61
N ALA A 155 3.81 5.76 11.39
CA ALA A 155 3.54 5.22 12.71
C ALA A 155 2.98 6.29 13.66
N LEU A 156 3.59 7.49 13.71
CA LEU A 156 3.13 8.58 14.55
C LEU A 156 1.73 9.07 14.15
N SER A 157 1.44 9.17 12.86
CA SER A 157 0.11 9.58 12.37
C SER A 157 -0.96 8.54 12.69
N GLN A 158 -0.63 7.24 12.59
CA GLN A 158 -1.53 6.16 13.01
C GLN A 158 -1.80 6.22 14.53
N MET A 159 -0.75 6.39 15.35
CA MET A 159 -0.88 6.49 16.81
C MET A 159 -1.71 7.70 17.23
N GLU A 160 -1.56 8.84 16.53
CA GLU A 160 -2.39 10.03 16.76
C GLU A 160 -3.87 9.75 16.51
N ALA A 161 -4.19 9.04 15.41
CA ALA A 161 -5.57 8.68 15.09
C ALA A 161 -6.17 7.75 16.14
N GLU A 162 -5.43 6.71 16.54
CA GLU A 162 -5.85 5.77 17.58
C GLU A 162 -6.14 6.48 18.91
N ALA A 163 -5.28 7.43 19.31
CA ALA A 163 -5.48 8.25 20.50
C ALA A 163 -6.75 9.12 20.45
N LYS A 164 -7.23 9.46 19.23
CA LYS A 164 -8.47 10.19 18.98
C LYS A 164 -9.67 9.27 18.68
N GLY A 165 -9.52 7.95 18.83
CA GLY A 165 -10.56 6.97 18.53
C GLY A 165 -10.91 6.87 17.04
N ALA A 166 -9.98 7.26 16.17
CA ALA A 166 -10.13 7.21 14.72
C ALA A 166 -9.31 6.04 14.13
N PHE A 167 -9.70 5.58 12.94
CA PHE A 167 -9.06 4.48 12.24
C PHE A 167 -7.72 4.87 11.62
N ALA A 168 -7.62 6.09 11.08
CA ALA A 168 -6.41 6.60 10.44
C ALA A 168 -6.33 8.13 10.49
N GLY A 169 -5.10 8.63 10.46
CA GLY A 169 -4.81 10.03 10.19
C GLY A 169 -4.81 10.29 8.68
N ILE A 170 -5.24 11.47 8.25
CA ILE A 170 -5.16 11.93 6.85
C ILE A 170 -4.19 13.10 6.82
N TRP A 171 -3.18 13.01 5.97
CA TRP A 171 -2.27 14.11 5.72
C TRP A 171 -2.85 15.12 4.76
N VAL A 172 -2.43 16.36 4.97
CA VAL A 172 -2.63 17.50 4.09
C VAL A 172 -1.24 18.02 3.76
N ASP A 173 -1.02 18.35 2.49
CA ASP A 173 0.27 18.88 2.05
C ASP A 173 0.45 20.36 2.42
N SER A 174 1.61 20.92 2.08
CA SER A 174 1.95 22.31 2.41
C SER A 174 1.08 23.35 1.72
N ASP A 175 0.40 22.97 0.64
CA ASP A 175 -0.48 23.84 -0.15
C ASP A 175 -1.95 23.74 0.31
N GLY A 176 -2.23 22.90 1.32
CA GLY A 176 -3.57 22.71 1.89
C GLY A 176 -4.40 21.66 1.16
N PHE A 177 -3.80 20.87 0.26
CA PHE A 177 -4.49 19.80 -0.45
C PHE A 177 -4.39 18.47 0.30
N ILE A 178 -5.46 17.68 0.19
CA ILE A 178 -5.54 16.35 0.76
C ILE A 178 -4.50 15.46 0.10
N ALA A 179 -3.72 14.76 0.91
CA ALA A 179 -2.72 13.82 0.47
C ALA A 179 -3.19 12.37 0.64
N GLU A 180 -2.66 11.64 1.62
CA GLU A 180 -2.98 10.24 1.90
C GLU A 180 -2.97 9.94 3.40
N GLY A 181 -3.34 8.72 3.79
CA GLY A 181 -3.16 8.22 5.15
C GLY A 181 -1.84 7.44 5.34
N PRO A 182 -1.55 6.95 6.57
CA PRO A 182 -0.31 6.26 6.92
C PRO A 182 0.10 5.10 6.01
N ASN A 183 -0.84 4.41 5.38
CA ASN A 183 -0.55 3.26 4.54
C ASN A 183 -1.63 3.03 3.47
N MET A 184 -2.41 4.08 3.16
CA MET A 184 -3.60 4.02 2.33
C MET A 184 -3.77 5.35 1.59
N ASN A 185 -4.18 5.31 0.32
CA ASN A 185 -4.66 6.50 -0.38
C ASN A 185 -6.10 6.81 0.06
N VAL A 186 -6.59 7.99 -0.31
CA VAL A 186 -7.98 8.39 -0.12
C VAL A 186 -8.68 8.58 -1.47
N ALA A 187 -10.00 8.39 -1.49
CA ALA A 187 -10.84 8.72 -2.64
C ALA A 187 -12.19 9.25 -2.16
N PHE A 188 -12.83 10.02 -3.03
CA PHE A 188 -14.06 10.75 -2.73
C PHE A 188 -15.05 10.54 -3.86
N VAL A 189 -16.34 10.48 -3.52
CA VAL A 189 -17.42 10.60 -4.48
C VAL A 189 -18.04 11.98 -4.29
N VAL A 190 -18.18 12.73 -5.37
CA VAL A 190 -18.66 14.12 -5.34
C VAL A 190 -19.72 14.37 -6.42
N ASN A 191 -20.25 15.59 -6.43
CA ASN A 191 -21.21 16.10 -7.42
C ASN A 191 -22.50 15.29 -7.48
N GLY A 192 -23.08 14.99 -6.31
CA GLY A 192 -24.33 14.26 -6.17
C GLY A 192 -24.17 12.77 -6.45
N GLY A 193 -23.04 12.20 -6.02
CA GLY A 193 -22.76 10.78 -6.18
C GLY A 193 -22.32 10.37 -7.59
N LYS A 194 -21.82 11.31 -8.41
CA LYS A 194 -21.60 11.08 -9.85
C LYS A 194 -20.15 11.11 -10.30
N GLU A 195 -19.21 11.57 -9.50
CA GLU A 195 -17.81 11.61 -9.90
C GLU A 195 -16.93 11.01 -8.81
N LEU A 196 -16.05 10.06 -9.19
CA LEU A 196 -15.01 9.55 -8.31
C LEU A 196 -13.75 10.41 -8.47
N VAL A 197 -13.23 10.94 -7.37
CA VAL A 197 -12.04 11.79 -7.36
C VAL A 197 -10.99 11.21 -6.41
N MET A 198 -9.72 11.24 -6.83
CA MET A 198 -8.57 10.92 -5.99
C MET A 198 -7.54 12.05 -6.05
N PRO A 199 -6.81 12.32 -4.95
CA PRO A 199 -5.65 13.20 -4.97
C PRO A 199 -4.59 12.78 -5.99
N ARG A 200 -3.77 13.74 -6.44
CA ARG A 200 -2.65 13.49 -7.35
C ARG A 200 -1.59 12.62 -6.70
N PHE A 201 -0.97 11.75 -7.50
CA PHE A 201 0.10 10.85 -7.07
C PHE A 201 1.49 11.50 -7.00
N ASP A 202 1.57 12.83 -7.14
CA ASP A 202 2.83 13.57 -7.12
C ASP A 202 3.34 13.81 -5.69
N ASN A 203 2.42 13.91 -4.72
CA ASN A 203 2.70 14.15 -3.30
C ASN A 203 2.35 12.95 -2.39
N VAL A 204 1.94 11.82 -2.98
CA VAL A 204 1.51 10.62 -2.24
C VAL A 204 2.02 9.35 -2.91
N LEU A 205 1.94 8.22 -2.22
CA LEU A 205 2.29 6.96 -2.83
C LEU A 205 1.35 6.64 -4.01
N SER A 206 1.94 6.31 -5.16
CA SER A 206 1.23 5.65 -6.27
C SER A 206 0.73 4.25 -5.87
N GLY A 207 -0.41 4.19 -5.16
CA GLY A 207 -1.04 2.96 -4.67
C GLY A 207 -1.48 2.02 -5.77
N CYS A 208 -1.08 0.73 -5.72
CA CYS A 208 -1.60 -0.29 -6.64
C CYS A 208 -3.13 -0.39 -6.51
N THR A 209 -3.64 -0.52 -5.28
CA THR A 209 -5.09 -0.55 -5.00
C THR A 209 -5.82 0.69 -5.51
N ALA A 210 -5.24 1.89 -5.35
CA ALA A 210 -5.84 3.12 -5.86
C ALA A 210 -5.92 3.12 -7.41
N LYS A 211 -4.81 2.80 -8.08
CA LYS A 211 -4.77 2.68 -9.55
C LYS A 211 -5.72 1.62 -10.09
N ARG A 212 -5.82 0.48 -9.38
CA ARG A 212 -6.73 -0.59 -9.74
C ARG A 212 -8.19 -0.19 -9.54
N THR A 213 -8.49 0.52 -8.45
CA THR A 213 -9.81 1.08 -8.18
C THR A 213 -10.24 2.06 -9.28
N ILE A 214 -9.34 2.96 -9.75
CA ILE A 214 -9.61 3.83 -10.91
C ILE A 214 -9.97 2.98 -12.14
N THR A 215 -9.20 1.93 -12.43
CA THR A 215 -9.46 1.03 -13.57
C THR A 215 -10.82 0.32 -13.45
N LEU A 216 -11.17 -0.14 -12.26
CA LEU A 216 -12.43 -0.84 -11.99
C LEU A 216 -13.63 0.13 -11.99
N ALA A 217 -13.44 1.37 -11.57
CA ALA A 217 -14.47 2.41 -11.55
C ALA A 217 -15.02 2.73 -12.95
N GLU A 218 -14.24 2.52 -14.01
CA GLU A 218 -14.70 2.61 -15.40
C GLU A 218 -15.89 1.68 -15.70
N GLN A 219 -16.02 0.57 -14.96
CA GLN A 219 -17.21 -0.29 -15.06
C GLN A 219 -18.46 0.40 -14.50
N LEU A 220 -18.32 1.17 -13.41
CA LEU A 220 -19.40 1.94 -12.82
C LEU A 220 -19.80 3.11 -13.71
N VAL A 221 -18.85 3.71 -14.44
CA VAL A 221 -19.13 4.69 -15.48
C VAL A 221 -19.96 4.08 -16.61
N ARG A 222 -19.56 2.93 -17.14
CA ARG A 222 -20.33 2.22 -18.19
C ARG A 222 -21.73 1.79 -17.74
N LYS A 223 -21.91 1.49 -16.46
CA LYS A 223 -23.22 1.17 -15.84
C LYS A 223 -24.06 2.41 -15.53
N GLY A 224 -23.55 3.62 -15.76
CA GLY A 224 -24.24 4.89 -15.47
C GLY A 224 -24.35 5.23 -13.98
N MET A 225 -23.64 4.49 -13.12
CA MET A 225 -23.57 4.79 -11.68
C MET A 225 -22.71 6.03 -11.44
N LEU A 226 -21.55 6.09 -12.10
CA LEU A 226 -20.68 7.26 -12.18
C LEU A 226 -20.76 7.91 -13.58
N LYS A 227 -20.40 9.19 -13.65
CA LYS A 227 -20.19 9.95 -14.89
C LYS A 227 -18.72 10.02 -15.29
N SER A 228 -17.83 10.15 -14.32
CA SER A 228 -16.39 10.30 -14.57
C SER A 228 -15.54 9.82 -13.38
N VAL A 229 -14.26 9.55 -13.67
CA VAL A 229 -13.21 9.33 -12.69
C VAL A 229 -12.13 10.38 -12.93
N ARG A 230 -11.71 11.09 -11.89
CA ARG A 230 -10.69 12.16 -11.98
C ARG A 230 -9.59 11.99 -10.95
N VAL A 231 -8.40 12.44 -11.33
CA VAL A 231 -7.26 12.62 -10.43
C VAL A 231 -6.93 14.10 -10.41
N MET A 232 -7.19 14.75 -9.28
CA MET A 232 -7.03 16.20 -9.10
C MET A 232 -6.84 16.53 -7.63
N ASP A 233 -6.34 17.74 -7.38
CA ASP A 233 -6.18 18.26 -6.02
C ASP A 233 -7.56 18.52 -5.41
N MET A 234 -7.69 18.23 -4.11
CA MET A 234 -8.90 18.46 -3.32
C MET A 234 -8.49 19.14 -2.03
N THR A 235 -9.21 20.17 -1.62
CA THR A 235 -9.03 20.78 -0.30
C THR A 235 -9.69 19.92 0.77
N VAL A 236 -9.32 20.12 2.04
CA VAL A 236 -9.99 19.46 3.17
C VAL A 236 -11.49 19.77 3.20
N GLU A 237 -11.87 20.99 2.83
CA GLU A 237 -13.28 21.40 2.73
C GLU A 237 -14.02 20.59 1.65
N ASP A 238 -13.42 20.41 0.46
CA ASP A 238 -14.00 19.56 -0.59
C ASP A 238 -14.20 18.11 -0.11
N GLY A 239 -13.19 17.56 0.59
CA GLY A 239 -13.24 16.19 1.10
C GLY A 239 -14.30 15.98 2.18
N LYS A 240 -14.48 16.97 3.08
CA LYS A 240 -15.51 16.93 4.13
C LYS A 240 -16.92 17.12 3.57
N ASN A 241 -17.07 17.85 2.47
CA ASN A 241 -18.34 18.05 1.76
C ASN A 241 -18.65 16.97 0.71
N ALA A 242 -17.84 15.91 0.62
CA ALA A 242 -18.05 14.82 -0.34
C ALA A 242 -19.32 14.01 -0.05
N ASP A 243 -19.90 13.40 -1.09
CA ASP A 243 -21.04 12.49 -0.97
C ASP A 243 -20.62 11.14 -0.35
N GLU A 244 -19.39 10.69 -0.62
CA GLU A 244 -18.77 9.52 0.01
C GLU A 244 -17.26 9.72 0.14
N MET A 245 -16.64 9.15 1.17
CA MET A 245 -15.19 9.10 1.34
C MET A 245 -14.74 7.65 1.62
N MET A 246 -13.56 7.27 1.11
CA MET A 246 -13.02 5.93 1.33
C MET A 246 -11.49 5.91 1.41
N LEU A 247 -10.97 4.91 2.12
CA LEU A 247 -9.54 4.57 2.16
C LEU A 247 -9.24 3.43 1.21
N LEU A 248 -8.10 3.49 0.52
CA LEU A 248 -7.68 2.52 -0.48
C LEU A 248 -6.28 1.97 -0.15
N GLY A 249 -6.16 0.66 0.02
CA GLY A 249 -4.85 0.02 0.21
C GLY A 249 -4.91 -1.49 0.33
N SER A 250 -3.81 -2.19 0.02
CA SER A 250 -3.77 -3.66 -0.02
C SER A 250 -4.21 -4.33 1.30
N GLY A 251 -4.02 -3.64 2.43
CA GLY A 251 -4.39 -4.15 3.75
C GLY A 251 -5.84 -3.94 4.17
N VAL A 252 -6.54 -2.97 3.58
CA VAL A 252 -7.92 -2.55 3.91
C VAL A 252 -8.89 -2.68 2.73
N LEU A 253 -8.37 -2.88 1.52
CA LEU A 253 -9.07 -2.84 0.24
C LEU A 253 -9.72 -1.48 -0.03
N VAL A 254 -11.04 -1.41 0.08
CA VAL A 254 -11.84 -0.18 -0.02
C VAL A 254 -12.62 -0.06 1.30
N LYS A 255 -12.24 0.90 2.15
CA LYS A 255 -12.83 1.08 3.49
C LYS A 255 -13.67 2.35 3.52
N PRO A 256 -14.98 2.29 3.80
CA PRO A 256 -15.82 3.48 3.91
C PRO A 256 -15.41 4.38 5.07
N VAL A 257 -15.41 5.69 4.84
CA VAL A 257 -15.20 6.72 5.87
C VAL A 257 -16.49 7.50 6.04
N ILE A 258 -17.01 7.52 7.26
CA ILE A 258 -18.30 8.14 7.60
C ILE A 258 -18.15 9.43 8.40
N GLN A 259 -16.95 9.72 8.90
CA GLN A 259 -16.65 10.93 9.67
C GLN A 259 -15.18 11.32 9.48
N TRP A 260 -14.93 12.60 9.26
CA TRP A 260 -13.59 13.19 9.25
C TRP A 260 -13.52 14.32 10.28
N ASP A 261 -12.68 14.14 11.30
CA ASP A 261 -12.61 15.01 12.48
C ASP A 261 -13.97 15.00 13.19
N GLU A 262 -14.62 16.16 13.31
CA GLU A 262 -15.95 16.30 13.91
C GLU A 262 -17.08 16.36 12.87
N GLU A 263 -16.74 16.36 11.58
CA GLU A 263 -17.70 16.45 10.48
C GLU A 263 -18.12 15.07 9.99
N VAL A 264 -19.42 14.82 9.96
CA VAL A 264 -20.00 13.60 9.38
C VAL A 264 -19.96 13.74 7.86
N ILE A 265 -19.49 12.70 7.18
CA ILE A 265 -19.50 12.65 5.71
C ILE A 265 -20.93 12.31 5.27
N ALA A 266 -21.55 13.23 4.51
CA ALA A 266 -22.92 13.13 4.03
C ALA A 266 -23.94 12.75 5.13
N ASP A 267 -24.50 11.54 5.08
CA ASP A 267 -25.50 11.04 6.04
C ASP A 267 -24.91 10.10 7.10
N GLY A 268 -23.58 9.96 7.15
CA GLY A 268 -22.86 9.12 8.11
C GLY A 268 -23.00 7.62 7.86
N LYS A 269 -23.46 7.21 6.66
CA LYS A 269 -23.60 5.80 6.28
C LYS A 269 -22.58 5.39 5.24
N GLU A 270 -22.40 4.08 5.09
CA GLU A 270 -21.45 3.56 4.11
C GLU A 270 -21.98 3.69 2.68
N GLY A 271 -21.21 4.42 1.88
CA GLY A 271 -21.57 4.80 0.54
C GLY A 271 -21.78 3.63 -0.43
N HIS A 272 -22.77 3.76 -1.31
CA HIS A 272 -23.12 2.74 -2.29
C HIS A 272 -22.07 2.58 -3.40
N ILE A 273 -21.40 3.67 -3.83
CA ILE A 273 -20.30 3.60 -4.80
C ILE A 273 -19.09 2.94 -4.15
N THR A 274 -18.77 3.32 -2.92
CA THR A 274 -17.70 2.71 -2.11
C THR A 274 -17.89 1.20 -2.00
N ASN A 275 -19.10 0.76 -1.65
CA ASN A 275 -19.46 -0.65 -1.57
C ASN A 275 -19.37 -1.38 -2.92
N ALA A 276 -19.80 -0.74 -4.01
CA ALA A 276 -19.69 -1.30 -5.35
C ALA A 276 -18.22 -1.43 -5.81
N LEU A 277 -17.35 -0.48 -5.44
CA LEU A 277 -15.91 -0.56 -5.72
C LEU A 277 -15.25 -1.68 -4.91
N LEU A 278 -15.65 -1.85 -3.64
CA LEU A 278 -15.20 -2.98 -2.83
C LEU A 278 -15.57 -4.32 -3.48
N ASP A 279 -16.81 -4.47 -3.96
CA ASP A 279 -17.28 -5.68 -4.64
C ASP A 279 -16.47 -5.98 -5.90
N LEU A 280 -16.28 -4.96 -6.75
CA LEU A 280 -15.46 -5.10 -7.96
C LEU A 280 -14.03 -5.50 -7.63
N LEU A 281 -13.43 -4.94 -6.57
CA LEU A 281 -12.07 -5.28 -6.17
C LEU A 281 -11.98 -6.71 -5.63
N LEU A 282 -12.95 -7.14 -4.81
CA LEU A 282 -13.01 -8.51 -4.28
C LEU A 282 -13.19 -9.54 -5.40
N GLU A 283 -14.07 -9.25 -6.37
CA GLU A 283 -14.26 -10.06 -7.57
C GLU A 283 -12.96 -10.11 -8.40
N ASP A 284 -12.30 -8.97 -8.60
CA ASP A 284 -11.05 -8.91 -9.36
C ASP A 284 -9.91 -9.68 -8.67
N MET A 285 -9.83 -9.63 -7.34
CA MET A 285 -8.87 -10.42 -6.57
C MET A 285 -9.14 -11.93 -6.63
N SER A 286 -10.41 -12.33 -6.71
CA SER A 286 -10.83 -13.72 -6.62
C SER A 286 -10.91 -14.42 -7.98
N SER A 287 -11.31 -13.69 -9.02
CA SER A 287 -11.62 -14.19 -10.36
C SER A 287 -11.09 -13.30 -11.49
N GLY A 288 -10.29 -12.27 -11.18
CA GLY A 288 -9.67 -11.43 -12.19
C GLY A 288 -8.72 -12.19 -13.13
N PRO A 289 -8.32 -11.55 -14.25
CA PRO A 289 -7.50 -12.18 -15.28
C PRO A 289 -6.06 -12.45 -14.79
N PRO A 290 -5.29 -13.28 -15.50
CA PRO A 290 -3.88 -13.57 -15.17
C PRO A 290 -2.96 -12.33 -15.11
N SER A 291 -3.35 -11.21 -15.75
CA SER A 291 -2.60 -9.95 -15.72
C SER A 291 -2.59 -9.26 -14.35
N VAL A 292 -3.48 -9.64 -13.44
CA VAL A 292 -3.56 -9.14 -12.06
C VAL A 292 -3.48 -10.24 -11.02
N ARG A 293 -3.42 -11.51 -11.44
CA ARG A 293 -3.37 -12.67 -10.55
C ARG A 293 -2.31 -13.64 -11.01
N VAL A 294 -1.22 -13.72 -10.25
CA VAL A 294 -0.12 -14.65 -10.49
C VAL A 294 -0.35 -15.92 -9.68
N LEU A 295 -0.54 -17.05 -10.36
CA LEU A 295 -0.68 -18.35 -9.71
C LEU A 295 0.61 -18.73 -8.97
N VAL A 296 0.49 -19.17 -7.72
CA VAL A 296 1.60 -19.74 -6.96
C VAL A 296 1.60 -21.26 -7.15
N PRO A 297 2.70 -21.87 -7.63
CA PRO A 297 2.82 -23.31 -7.80
C PRO A 297 3.22 -23.96 -6.47
N TYR A 298 2.23 -24.27 -5.64
CA TYR A 298 2.42 -24.94 -4.35
C TYR A 298 2.73 -26.43 -4.46
#